data_AF-A0A318KEJ3-F1
#
_entry.id   AF-A0A318KEJ3-F1
#
_cell.length_a   1.000
_cell.length_b   1.000
_cell.length_c   1.000
_cell.angle_alpha   90.00
_cell.angle_beta   90.00
_cell.angle_gamma   90.00
#
_symmetry.space_group_name_H-M   'P 1'
#
loop_
_entity.id
_entity.type
_entity.pdbx_description
1 polymer ?
#
loop_
_entity_poly.entity_id
_entity_poly.type
_entity_poly.pdbx_seq_one_letter_code
_entity_poly.pdbx_strand_id
1 'polypeptide(L)'
;MEWYDNIYDIGLPIDLRQWKKKHEIVKELREKGVKVSDDAREFRLHVEKYNEGFYEHQQSTYIAHSTSKGYIVTQDINLIKKSLDDYGKRPFNQLRKRAKGMKAIDENYNLRVDLERESLW
;
A
#
# COMPACT_ATOMS: atom_id res chain seq x y z
N MET A 1 -29.47 12.32 -9.21
CA MET A 1 -28.09 12.73 -8.84
C MET A 1 -27.53 11.59 -8.01
N GLU A 2 -26.44 11.01 -8.51
CA GLU A 2 -26.03 9.60 -8.38
C GLU A 2 -25.59 9.20 -6.97
N TRP A 3 -26.27 8.20 -6.38
CA TRP A 3 -25.82 7.53 -5.14
C TRP A 3 -24.70 6.50 -5.38
N TYR A 4 -24.32 6.28 -6.65
CA TYR A 4 -23.38 5.23 -7.06
C TYR A 4 -21.89 5.67 -7.06
N ASP A 5 -21.60 6.96 -6.98
CA ASP A 5 -20.22 7.47 -7.03
C ASP A 5 -19.50 7.48 -5.67
N ASN A 6 -20.20 7.18 -4.57
CA ASN A 6 -19.62 7.26 -3.22
C ASN A 6 -18.61 6.13 -2.93
N ILE A 7 -18.78 4.93 -3.48
CA ILE A 7 -17.90 3.78 -3.15
C ILE A 7 -16.45 3.94 -3.67
N TYR A 8 -16.25 4.80 -4.67
CA TYR A 8 -14.94 5.12 -5.21
C TYR A 8 -14.34 6.40 -4.61
N ASP A 9 -15.08 7.07 -3.72
CA ASP A 9 -14.52 8.15 -2.94
C ASP A 9 -13.52 7.57 -1.95
N ILE A 10 -12.30 8.07 -2.04
CA ILE A 10 -11.22 7.69 -1.12
C ILE A 10 -10.99 8.74 -0.05
N GLY A 11 -11.78 9.80 0.02
CA GLY A 11 -11.58 10.92 0.94
C GLY A 11 -10.38 11.80 0.57
N LEU A 12 -9.89 11.70 -0.67
CA LEU A 12 -8.93 12.63 -1.25
C LEU A 12 -9.52 13.21 -2.54
N PRO A 13 -9.17 14.47 -2.88
CA PRO A 13 -9.68 15.09 -4.09
C PRO A 13 -8.93 14.56 -5.31
N ILE A 14 -8.97 13.25 -5.59
CA ILE A 14 -8.34 12.60 -6.73
C ILE A 14 -9.19 11.44 -7.22
N ASP A 15 -9.34 11.32 -8.54
CA ASP A 15 -10.02 10.18 -9.15
C ASP A 15 -9.02 9.05 -9.43
N LEU A 16 -9.24 7.89 -8.81
CA LEU A 16 -8.48 6.66 -9.01
C LEU A 16 -9.33 5.53 -9.62
N ARG A 17 -10.45 5.82 -10.29
CA ARG A 17 -11.22 4.83 -11.06
C ARG A 17 -10.44 4.28 -12.27
N GLN A 18 -9.39 4.99 -12.67
CA GLN A 18 -8.41 4.56 -13.65
C GLN A 18 -7.01 4.55 -13.03
N TRP A 19 -6.11 3.77 -13.62
CA TRP A 19 -4.71 3.71 -13.17
C TRP A 19 -4.05 5.08 -13.24
N LYS A 20 -3.46 5.53 -12.12
CA LYS A 20 -2.63 6.73 -12.07
C LYS A 20 -1.27 6.44 -11.47
N LYS A 21 -0.22 6.98 -12.08
CA LYS A 21 1.15 6.90 -11.56
C LYS A 21 1.34 7.86 -10.40
N LYS A 22 2.31 7.53 -9.54
CA LYS A 22 2.70 8.36 -8.39
C LYS A 22 2.91 9.83 -8.75
N HIS A 23 3.62 10.12 -9.84
CA HIS A 23 3.93 11.50 -10.23
C HIS A 23 2.66 12.29 -10.64
N GLU A 24 1.71 11.64 -11.30
CA GLU A 24 0.41 12.22 -11.66
C GLU A 24 -0.41 12.52 -10.40
N ILE A 25 -0.44 11.56 -9.47
CA ILE A 25 -1.12 11.70 -8.18
C ILE A 25 -0.55 12.87 -7.37
N VAL A 26 0.78 12.95 -7.22
CA VAL A 26 1.43 14.02 -6.46
C VAL A 26 1.14 15.39 -7.09
N LYS A 27 1.21 15.48 -8.42
CA LYS A 27 0.89 16.71 -9.15
C LYS A 27 -0.54 17.16 -8.89
N GLU A 28 -1.50 16.27 -9.10
CA GLU A 28 -2.93 16.57 -8.96
C GLU A 28 -3.31 16.95 -7.52
N LEU A 29 -2.78 16.23 -6.53
CA LEU A 29 -3.01 16.53 -5.12
C LEU A 29 -2.48 17.92 -4.74
N ARG A 30 -1.30 18.29 -5.22
CA ARG A 30 -0.72 19.63 -4.99
C ARG A 30 -1.50 20.73 -5.67
N GLU A 31 -1.94 20.52 -6.92
CA GLU A 31 -2.80 21.47 -7.65
C GLU A 31 -4.12 21.73 -6.92
N LYS A 32 -4.59 20.76 -6.14
CA LYS A 32 -5.80 20.84 -5.31
C LYS A 32 -5.53 21.24 -3.86
N GLY A 33 -4.32 21.71 -3.55
CA GLY A 33 -3.95 22.25 -2.24
C GLY A 33 -3.63 21.19 -1.16
N VAL A 34 -3.56 19.92 -1.50
CA VAL A 34 -3.17 18.84 -0.57
C VAL A 34 -1.64 18.79 -0.47
N LYS A 35 -1.13 18.86 0.76
CA LYS A 35 0.31 18.73 1.02
C LYS A 35 0.73 17.28 0.89
N VAL A 36 1.58 16.99 -0.09
CA VAL A 36 2.16 15.67 -0.34
C VAL A 36 3.63 15.82 -0.73
N SER A 37 4.50 14.99 -0.15
CA SER A 37 5.92 14.90 -0.46
C SER A 37 6.18 14.34 -1.87
N ASP A 38 7.37 14.56 -2.43
CA ASP A 38 7.73 14.04 -3.77
C ASP A 38 7.74 12.50 -3.85
N ASP A 39 8.01 11.85 -2.72
CA ASP A 39 7.93 10.40 -2.59
C ASP A 39 6.51 9.90 -2.29
N ALA A 40 5.52 10.79 -2.24
CA ALA A 40 4.11 10.48 -1.99
C ALA A 40 3.88 9.75 -0.65
N ARG A 41 4.61 10.13 0.40
CA ARG A 41 4.53 9.48 1.71
C ARG A 41 3.13 9.61 2.31
N GLU A 42 2.57 10.81 2.32
CA GLU A 42 1.24 11.10 2.87
C GLU A 42 0.16 10.34 2.12
N PHE A 43 0.26 10.30 0.78
CA PHE A 43 -0.64 9.51 -0.05
C PHE A 43 -0.54 8.01 0.25
N ARG A 44 0.66 7.46 0.41
CA ARG A 44 0.84 6.03 0.74
C ARG A 44 0.26 5.67 2.11
N LEU A 45 0.43 6.53 3.12
CA LEU A 45 -0.19 6.34 4.44
C LEU A 45 -1.72 6.38 4.34
N HIS A 46 -2.25 7.29 3.52
CA HIS A 46 -3.68 7.34 3.24
C HIS A 46 -4.19 6.05 2.58
N VAL A 47 -3.45 5.54 1.58
CA VAL A 47 -3.77 4.25 0.92
C VAL A 47 -3.78 3.10 1.92
N GLU A 48 -2.80 3.03 2.82
CA GLU A 48 -2.72 2.01 3.87
C GLU A 48 -3.97 2.06 4.77
N LYS A 49 -4.31 3.24 5.29
CA LYS A 49 -5.51 3.44 6.13
C LYS A 49 -6.81 3.14 5.39
N TYR A 50 -6.93 3.55 4.14
CA TYR A 50 -8.09 3.23 3.33
C TYR A 50 -8.24 1.71 3.21
N ASN A 51 -7.17 1.02 2.83
CA ASN A 51 -7.18 -0.43 2.69
C ASN A 51 -7.41 -1.18 4.01
N GLU A 52 -7.06 -0.63 5.17
CA GLU A 52 -7.48 -1.17 6.48
C GLU A 52 -9.00 -1.28 6.59
N GLY A 53 -9.73 -0.23 6.17
CA GLY A 53 -11.19 -0.27 6.12
C GLY A 53 -11.74 -1.39 5.24
N PHE A 54 -11.02 -1.77 4.17
CA PHE A 54 -11.41 -2.92 3.34
C PHE A 54 -11.25 -4.24 4.10
N TYR A 55 -10.17 -4.40 4.87
CA TYR A 55 -9.94 -5.60 5.71
C TYR A 55 -10.96 -5.71 6.85
N GLU A 56 -11.38 -4.56 7.40
CA GLU A 56 -12.36 -4.45 8.48
C GLU A 56 -13.82 -4.48 7.98
N HIS A 57 -14.04 -4.70 6.68
CA HIS A 57 -15.36 -4.69 6.04
C HIS A 57 -16.14 -3.37 6.17
N GLN A 58 -15.44 -2.25 6.40
CA GLN A 58 -16.01 -0.91 6.47
C GLN A 58 -16.26 -0.29 5.09
N GLN A 59 -15.53 -0.77 4.08
CA GLN A 59 -15.68 -0.35 2.68
C GLN A 59 -15.57 -1.55 1.74
N SER A 60 -16.17 -1.42 0.56
CA SER A 60 -16.28 -2.51 -0.42
C SER A 60 -15.21 -2.45 -1.52
N THR A 61 -14.36 -1.44 -1.50
CA THR A 61 -13.34 -1.12 -2.51
C THR A 61 -11.95 -1.12 -1.89
N TYR A 62 -10.94 -1.40 -2.73
CA TYR A 62 -9.54 -1.50 -2.36
C TYR A 62 -8.69 -0.65 -3.31
N ILE A 63 -7.70 0.05 -2.78
CA ILE A 63 -6.68 0.73 -3.60
C ILE A 63 -5.57 -0.27 -3.92
N ALA A 64 -5.61 -0.81 -5.13
CA ALA A 64 -4.58 -1.70 -5.66
C ALA A 64 -3.37 -0.91 -6.16
N HIS A 65 -2.18 -1.46 -5.93
CA HIS A 65 -0.92 -0.91 -6.42
C HIS A 65 -0.25 -1.88 -7.41
N SER A 66 0.34 -1.31 -8.46
CA SER A 66 1.23 -2.01 -9.39
C SER A 66 2.42 -1.12 -9.73
N THR A 67 3.64 -1.63 -9.65
CA THR A 67 4.83 -0.87 -10.08
C THR A 67 4.71 -0.35 -11.53
N SER A 68 4.12 -1.16 -12.41
CA SER A 68 3.99 -0.86 -13.84
C SER A 68 2.81 0.04 -14.19
N LYS A 69 1.78 0.15 -13.34
CA LYS A 69 0.57 0.95 -13.65
C LYS A 69 0.27 2.07 -12.67
N GLY A 70 0.75 1.99 -11.43
CA GLY A 70 0.49 2.95 -10.36
C GLY A 70 -0.60 2.46 -9.42
N TYR A 71 -1.62 3.28 -9.18
CA TYR A 71 -2.70 3.02 -8.23
C TYR A 71 -4.06 3.06 -8.92
N ILE A 72 -4.99 2.22 -8.45
CA ILE A 72 -6.40 2.20 -8.88
C ILE A 72 -7.28 1.80 -7.71
N VAL A 73 -8.48 2.38 -7.58
CA VAL A 73 -9.53 1.90 -6.67
C VAL A 73 -10.37 0.89 -7.42
N THR A 74 -10.57 -0.29 -6.83
CA THR A 74 -11.22 -1.39 -7.51
C THR A 74 -11.95 -2.33 -6.56
N GLN A 75 -12.92 -3.07 -7.10
CA GLN A 75 -13.53 -4.26 -6.48
C GLN A 75 -13.11 -5.56 -7.19
N ASP A 76 -12.28 -5.47 -8.24
CA ASP A 76 -11.81 -6.65 -8.98
C ASP A 76 -10.88 -7.49 -8.10
N ILE A 77 -11.41 -8.62 -7.64
CA ILE A 77 -10.72 -9.59 -6.78
C ILE A 77 -9.38 -10.02 -7.37
N ASN A 78 -9.25 -10.11 -8.70
CA ASN A 78 -7.99 -10.51 -9.33
C ASN A 78 -6.91 -9.43 -9.23
N LEU A 79 -7.29 -8.15 -9.31
CA LEU A 79 -6.35 -7.04 -9.10
C LEU A 79 -5.95 -6.92 -7.64
N ILE A 80 -6.91 -7.10 -6.73
CA ILE A 80 -6.68 -7.09 -5.29
C ILE A 80 -5.69 -8.21 -4.91
N LYS A 81 -5.94 -9.45 -5.34
CA LYS A 81 -5.03 -10.59 -5.11
C LYS A 81 -3.61 -10.31 -5.59
N LYS A 82 -3.45 -9.80 -6.82
CA LYS A 82 -2.12 -9.45 -7.36
C LYS A 82 -1.42 -8.37 -6.53
N SER A 83 -2.16 -7.35 -6.08
CA SER A 83 -1.63 -6.30 -5.21
C SER A 83 -1.19 -6.86 -3.85
N LEU A 84 -1.94 -7.81 -3.29
CA LEU A 84 -1.62 -8.48 -2.02
C LEU A 84 -0.41 -9.42 -2.15
N ASP A 85 -0.25 -10.11 -3.27
CA ASP A 85 0.91 -10.98 -3.53
C ASP A 85 2.24 -10.21 -3.52
N ASP A 86 2.21 -8.93 -3.91
CA ASP A 86 3.39 -8.04 -3.85
C ASP A 86 3.77 -7.71 -2.40
N TYR A 87 2.79 -7.62 -1.49
CA TYR A 87 3.06 -7.52 -0.05
C TYR A 87 3.75 -8.77 0.46
N GLY A 88 3.33 -9.96 0.06
CA GLY A 88 3.94 -11.22 0.53
C GLY A 88 5.45 -11.29 0.29
N LYS A 89 5.94 -10.78 -0.85
CA LYS A 89 7.38 -10.84 -1.22
C LYS A 89 8.25 -9.87 -0.43
N ARG A 90 7.71 -8.73 0.02
CA ARG A 90 8.49 -7.64 0.60
C ARG A 90 9.06 -7.96 1.98
N PRO A 91 8.31 -8.52 2.95
CA PRO A 91 8.83 -8.98 4.23
C PRO A 91 9.97 -9.97 4.08
N PHE A 92 9.82 -11.02 3.25
CA PHE A 92 10.89 -12.00 3.03
C PHE A 92 12.17 -11.37 2.48
N ASN A 93 12.05 -10.40 1.56
CA ASN A 93 13.20 -9.67 1.05
C ASN A 93 13.90 -8.83 2.13
N GLN A 94 13.14 -8.20 3.04
CA GLN A 94 13.72 -7.44 4.15
C GLN A 94 14.39 -8.35 5.18
N LEU A 95 13.75 -9.46 5.54
CA LEU A 95 14.34 -10.48 6.41
C LEU A 95 15.63 -11.05 5.81
N ARG A 96 15.64 -11.33 4.50
CA ARG A 96 16.86 -11.78 3.79
C ARG A 96 17.97 -10.72 3.81
N LYS A 97 17.65 -9.43 3.65
CA LYS A 97 18.64 -8.34 3.74
C LYS A 97 19.22 -8.24 5.15
N ARG A 98 18.37 -8.29 6.18
CA ARG A 98 18.80 -8.28 7.58
C ARG A 98 19.72 -9.46 7.89
N ALA A 99 19.33 -10.68 7.49
CA ALA A 99 20.15 -11.88 7.68
C ALA A 99 21.55 -11.76 7.06
N LYS A 100 21.63 -11.19 5.84
CA LYS A 100 22.92 -10.92 5.19
C LYS A 100 23.76 -9.89 5.95
N GLY A 101 23.14 -8.83 6.46
CA GLY A 101 23.82 -7.80 7.25
C GLY A 101 24.38 -8.34 8.56
N MET A 102 23.57 -9.11 9.31
CA MET A 102 23.99 -9.76 10.55
C MET A 102 25.15 -10.73 10.32
N LYS A 103 25.06 -11.56 9.27
CA LYS A 103 26.16 -12.45 8.88
C LYS A 103 27.46 -11.68 8.57
N ALA A 104 27.36 -10.50 7.96
CA ALA A 104 28.53 -9.69 7.61
C ALA A 104 29.21 -9.05 8.83
N ILE A 105 28.54 -9.00 9.98
CA ILE A 105 29.10 -8.54 11.26
C ILE A 105 29.33 -9.72 12.23
N ASP A 106 29.44 -10.94 11.70
CA ASP A 106 29.66 -12.20 12.44
C ASP A 106 28.59 -12.55 13.49
N GLU A 107 27.39 -12.00 13.35
CA GLU A 107 26.26 -12.30 14.21
C GLU A 107 25.37 -13.40 13.62
N ASN A 108 24.98 -14.37 14.46
CA ASN A 108 24.06 -15.43 14.05
C ASN A 108 22.62 -14.92 14.04
N TYR A 109 22.09 -14.72 12.84
CA TYR A 109 20.69 -14.33 12.66
C TYR A 109 19.76 -15.54 12.59
N ASN A 110 18.95 -15.74 13.65
CA ASN A 110 17.91 -16.76 13.67
C ASN A 110 16.53 -16.13 13.48
N LEU A 111 16.02 -16.20 12.24
CA LEU A 111 14.71 -15.66 11.88
C LEU A 111 13.57 -16.23 12.73
N ARG A 112 13.66 -17.49 13.16
CA ARG A 112 12.61 -18.12 13.97
C ARG A 112 12.47 -17.46 15.34
N VAL A 113 13.59 -17.16 15.99
CA VAL A 113 13.60 -16.50 17.31
C VAL A 113 13.01 -15.08 17.22
N ASP A 114 13.33 -14.36 16.16
CA ASP A 114 12.76 -13.03 15.92
C ASP A 114 11.25 -13.06 15.70
N LEU A 115 10.75 -14.01 14.90
CA LEU A 115 9.33 -14.16 14.65
C LEU A 115 8.56 -14.53 15.92
N GLU A 116 9.11 -15.43 16.75
CA GLU A 116 8.54 -15.82 18.04
C GLU A 116 8.49 -14.64 19.03
N ARG A 117 9.47 -13.72 18.98
CA ARG A 117 9.52 -12.51 19.82
C ARG A 117 8.47 -11.47 19.44
N GLU A 118 8.21 -11.30 18.14
CA GLU A 118 7.24 -10.31 17.63
C GLU A 118 5.79 -10.85 17.61
N SER A 119 5.59 -12.18 17.58
CA SER A 119 4.26 -12.83 17.62
C SER A 119 3.54 -12.77 18.98
N LEU A 120 4.07 -12.00 19.94
CA LEU A 120 3.48 -11.77 21.26
C LEU A 120 2.48 -10.60 21.29
N TRP A 121 2.03 -10.12 20.13
CA TRP A 121 0.99 -9.11 19.98
C TRP A 121 -0.15 -9.61 19.08
#